data_AF-A0A6L2Q3D3-F1
#
_entry.id   AF-A0A6L2Q3D3-F1
#
_cell.length_a   1.000
_cell.length_b   1.000
_cell.length_c   1.000
_cell.angle_alpha   90.00
_cell.angle_beta   90.00
_cell.angle_gamma   90.00
#
_symmetry.space_group_name_H-M   'P 1'
#
loop_
_entity.id
_entity.type
_entity.pdbx_description
1 polymer ?
#
loop_
_entity_poly.entity_id
_entity_poly.type
_entity_poly.pdbx_seq_one_letter_code
_entity_poly.pdbx_strand_id
1 'polypeptide(L)'
;MADLYAVINTLQNLEKAYIRDCVTPKEYTAACSKLLVQYKAAFNQVQGDEFPTVEAFVKKYRLDCPAALERIKEDRPITIKDDKGNTSKCIADIVSTVLLLPVFL
;
A
#
# COMPACT_ATOMS: atom_id res chain seq x y z
N MET A 1 -6.57 12.51 1.08
CA MET A 1 -6.80 11.70 2.31
C MET A 1 -7.32 10.31 1.98
N ALA A 2 -8.34 10.17 1.13
CA ALA A 2 -8.86 8.87 0.69
C ALA A 2 -7.80 7.99 0.00
N ASP A 3 -6.94 8.57 -0.84
CA ASP A 3 -5.86 7.82 -1.51
C ASP A 3 -4.88 7.19 -0.53
N LEU A 4 -4.45 7.95 0.49
CA LEU A 4 -3.55 7.45 1.53
C LEU A 4 -4.19 6.29 2.30
N TYR A 5 -5.46 6.44 2.67
CA TYR A 5 -6.23 5.39 3.34
C TYR A 5 -6.30 4.12 2.49
N ALA A 6 -6.66 4.26 1.21
CA ALA A 6 -6.77 3.15 0.29
C ALA A 6 -5.44 2.42 0.09
N VAL A 7 -4.34 3.15 -0.07
CA VAL A 7 -3.00 2.55 -0.22
C VAL A 7 -2.58 1.78 1.03
N ILE A 8 -2.77 2.35 2.23
CA ILE A 8 -2.43 1.68 3.50
C ILE A 8 -3.25 0.39 3.66
N ASN A 9 -4.56 0.45 3.41
CA ASN A 9 -5.44 -0.71 3.53
C ASN A 9 -5.10 -1.79 2.49
N THR A 10 -4.75 -1.39 1.27
CA THR A 10 -4.32 -2.31 0.21
C THR A 10 -3.02 -3.01 0.59
N LEU A 11 -2.05 -2.29 1.15
CA LEU A 11 -0.78 -2.85 1.60
C LEU A 11 -0.98 -3.86 2.75
N GLN A 12 -1.90 -3.56 3.67
CA GLN A 12 -2.29 -4.50 4.73
C GLN A 12 -2.96 -5.77 4.19
N ASN A 13 -3.80 -5.64 3.15
CA ASN A 13 -4.42 -6.79 2.49
C ASN A 13 -3.42 -7.59 1.66
N LEU A 14 -2.43 -6.95 1.04
CA LEU A 14 -1.34 -7.60 0.32
C LEU A 14 -0.54 -8.51 1.25
N GLU A 15 -0.19 -8.04 2.45
CA GLU A 15 0.48 -8.86 3.48
C GLU A 15 -0.36 -10.10 3.85
N LYS A 16 -1.66 -9.90 4.10
CA LYS A 16 -2.58 -10.99 4.42
C LYS A 16 -2.73 -12.00 3.27
N ALA A 17 -2.75 -11.52 2.03
CA ALA A 17 -2.84 -12.36 0.84
C ALA A 17 -1.54 -13.17 0.64
N TYR A 18 -0.38 -12.57 0.93
CA TYR A 18 0.90 -13.27 0.92
C TYR A 18 0.97 -14.38 1.98
N ILE A 19 0.54 -14.10 3.22
CA ILE A 19 0.45 -15.11 4.29
C ILE A 19 -0.50 -16.26 3.93
N ARG A 20 -1.55 -15.98 3.14
CA ARG A 20 -2.52 -16.97 2.64
C ARG A 20 -2.07 -17.67 1.36
N ASP A 21 -0.83 -17.49 0.92
CA ASP A 21 -0.28 -18.04 -0.33
C ASP A 21 -1.10 -17.67 -1.59
N CYS A 22 -1.87 -16.58 -1.52
CA CYS A 22 -2.70 -16.10 -2.63
C CYS A 22 -1.91 -15.24 -3.62
N VAL A 23 -0.68 -14.85 -3.26
CA VAL A 23 0.21 -13.99 -4.07
C VAL A 23 1.61 -14.58 -4.02
N THR A 24 2.22 -14.75 -5.18
CA THR A 24 3.60 -15.26 -5.26
C THR A 24 4.61 -14.22 -4.75
N PRO A 25 5.79 -14.65 -4.25
CA PRO A 25 6.81 -13.71 -3.75
C PRO A 25 7.20 -12.64 -4.78
N LYS A 26 7.28 -13.02 -6.06
CA LYS A 26 7.62 -12.10 -7.16
C LYS A 26 6.54 -11.02 -7.35
N GLU A 27 5.27 -11.41 -7.35
CA GLU A 27 4.16 -10.46 -7.48
C GLU A 27 4.00 -9.59 -6.24
N TYR A 28 4.18 -10.17 -5.06
CA TYR A 28 4.19 -9.45 -3.79
C TYR A 28 5.25 -8.33 -3.81
N THR A 29 6.49 -8.63 -4.18
CA THR A 29 7.56 -7.62 -4.23
C THR A 29 7.24 -6.50 -5.22
N ALA A 30 6.71 -6.84 -6.40
CA ALA A 30 6.32 -5.86 -7.40
C ALA A 30 5.16 -4.96 -6.93
N ALA A 31 4.12 -5.56 -6.34
CA ALA A 31 2.96 -4.84 -5.82
C ALA A 31 3.33 -3.96 -4.61
N CYS A 32 4.11 -4.50 -3.67
CA CYS A 32 4.57 -3.80 -2.47
C CYS A 32 5.41 -2.56 -2.84
N SER A 33 6.37 -2.71 -3.77
CA SER A 33 7.18 -1.60 -4.27
C SER A 33 6.32 -0.47 -4.87
N LYS A 34 5.32 -0.82 -5.68
CA LYS A 34 4.42 0.18 -6.28
C LYS A 34 3.53 0.86 -5.23
N LEU A 35 2.98 0.10 -4.29
CA LEU A 35 2.15 0.65 -3.21
C LEU A 35 2.95 1.59 -2.31
N LEU A 36 4.23 1.28 -2.02
CA LEU A 36 5.10 2.18 -1.26
C LEU A 36 5.35 3.51 -1.99
N VAL A 37 5.55 3.49 -3.31
CA VAL A 37 5.69 4.73 -4.10
C VAL A 37 4.40 5.55 -4.08
N GLN A 38 3.25 4.90 -4.24
CA GLN A 38 1.93 5.57 -4.15
C GLN A 38 1.68 6.13 -2.76
N TYR A 39 2.04 5.38 -1.72
CA TYR A 39 1.96 5.80 -0.33
C TYR A 39 2.78 7.07 -0.12
N LYS A 40 4.04 7.13 -0.58
CA LYS A 40 4.88 8.32 -0.45
C LYS A 40 4.26 9.53 -1.16
N ALA A 41 3.73 9.35 -2.36
CA ALA A 41 3.07 10.43 -3.10
C ALA A 41 1.80 10.92 -2.40
N ALA A 42 0.93 10.01 -1.95
CA ALA A 42 -0.30 10.33 -1.24
C ALA A 42 -0.04 10.91 0.14
N PHE A 43 0.98 10.39 0.85
CA PHE A 43 1.40 10.89 2.14
C PHE A 43 1.93 12.30 1.99
N ASN A 44 2.81 12.60 1.03
CA ASN A 44 3.32 13.95 0.81
C ASN A 44 2.21 14.98 0.51
N GLN A 45 1.09 14.57 -0.08
CA GLN A 45 -0.07 15.45 -0.29
C GLN A 45 -0.93 15.67 0.96
N VAL A 46 -0.91 14.71 1.89
CA VAL A 46 -1.69 14.74 3.15
C VAL A 46 -0.82 15.22 4.32
N GLN A 47 0.50 15.14 4.17
CA GLN A 47 1.50 15.49 5.17
C GLN A 47 1.44 17.00 5.39
N GLY A 48 1.16 17.35 6.63
CA GLY A 48 1.00 18.72 7.09
C GLY A 48 0.82 18.73 8.60
N ASP A 49 0.41 19.87 9.14
CA ASP A 49 0.30 20.06 10.59
C ASP A 49 -0.71 19.09 11.24
N GLU A 50 -1.76 18.71 10.50
CA GLU A 50 -2.79 17.79 11.00
C GLU A 50 -2.34 16.31 11.00
N PHE A 51 -1.44 15.92 10.10
CA PHE A 51 -0.97 14.54 9.95
C PHE A 51 0.56 14.50 9.76
N PRO A 52 1.34 14.73 10.83
CA PRO A 52 2.80 14.77 10.76
C PRO A 52 3.41 13.38 10.52
N THR A 53 2.74 12.32 10.95
CA THR A 53 3.17 10.93 10.79
C THR A 53 2.02 10.06 10.31
N VAL A 54 2.35 8.96 9.64
CA VAL A 54 1.38 7.95 9.22
C VAL A 54 0.62 7.37 10.40
N GLU A 55 1.26 7.20 11.56
CA GLU A 55 0.63 6.71 12.79
C GLU A 55 -0.50 7.64 13.25
N ALA A 56 -0.33 8.96 13.13
CA ALA A 56 -1.39 9.92 13.43
C ALA A 56 -2.59 9.77 12.50
N PHE A 57 -2.34 9.54 11.20
CA PHE A 57 -3.40 9.28 10.22
C PHE A 57 -4.13 7.97 10.52
N VAL A 58 -3.40 6.88 10.68
CA VAL A 58 -3.93 5.54 10.96
C VAL A 58 -4.78 5.55 12.25
N LYS A 59 -4.31 6.24 13.29
CA LYS A 59 -5.04 6.41 14.55
C LYS A 59 -6.31 7.26 14.41
N LYS A 60 -6.25 8.36 13.65
CA LYS A 60 -7.41 9.23 13.40
C LYS A 60 -8.52 8.50 12.63
N TYR A 61 -8.15 7.67 11.66
CA TYR A 61 -9.09 6.88 10.86
C TYR A 61 -9.39 5.48 11.42
N ARG A 62 -8.90 5.14 12.62
CA ARG A 62 -9.05 3.83 13.29
C ARG A 62 -8.70 2.65 12.36
N LEU A 63 -7.61 2.79 11.63
CA LEU A 63 -7.07 1.76 10.76
C LEU A 63 -6.24 0.76 11.58
N ASP A 64 -6.71 -0.47 11.73
CA ASP A 64 -5.89 -1.55 12.32
C ASP A 64 -4.99 -2.18 11.25
N CYS A 65 -3.86 -1.52 10.97
CA CYS A 65 -2.93 -1.92 9.91
C CYS A 65 -1.48 -2.06 10.41
N PRO A 66 -1.19 -2.95 11.39
CA PRO A 66 0.15 -3.08 11.98
C PRO A 66 1.21 -3.54 10.96
N ALA A 67 0.86 -4.45 10.04
CA ALA A 67 1.83 -4.97 9.06
C ALA A 67 2.19 -3.90 8.01
N ALA A 68 1.21 -3.07 7.62
CA ALA A 68 1.47 -1.96 6.71
C ALA A 68 2.32 -0.87 7.37
N LEU A 69 2.07 -0.56 8.64
CA LEU A 69 2.86 0.40 9.42
C LEU A 69 4.32 -0.02 9.54
N GLU A 70 4.59 -1.29 9.87
CA GLU A 70 5.95 -1.84 9.92
C GLU A 70 6.65 -1.68 8.57
N ARG A 71 5.94 -2.00 7.46
CA ARG A 71 6.51 -1.89 6.11
C ARG A 71 6.82 -0.45 5.71
N ILE A 72 5.97 0.48 6.11
CA ILE A 72 6.18 1.91 5.89
C ILE A 72 7.35 2.43 6.73
N LYS A 73 7.50 1.96 7.98
CA LYS A 73 8.63 2.29 8.87
C LYS A 73 9.97 1.79 8.34
N GLU A 74 10.00 0.61 7.72
CA GLU A 74 11.22 0.06 7.11
C GLU A 74 11.70 0.84 5.87
N ASP A 75 10.82 1.61 5.21
CA ASP A 75 11.06 2.40 3.98
C ASP A 75 11.66 1.60 2.80
N ARG A 76 11.85 0.29 2.94
CA ARG A 76 12.37 -0.61 1.91
C ARG A 76 11.45 -1.81 1.72
N PRO A 77 11.20 -2.24 0.47
CA PRO A 77 10.68 -3.58 0.23
C PRO A 77 11.68 -4.58 0.83
N ILE A 78 11.21 -5.66 1.47
CA ILE A 78 12.10 -6.75 1.90
C ILE A 78 12.93 -7.12 0.68
N THR A 79 14.23 -6.87 0.77
CA THR A 79 15.19 -7.07 -0.31
C THR A 79 15.32 -8.57 -0.55
N ILE A 80 14.43 -9.12 -1.38
CA ILE A 80 14.77 -10.29 -2.16
C ILE A 80 15.60 -9.76 -3.33
N LYS A 81 16.92 -9.96 -3.25
CA LYS A 81 17.82 -9.87 -4.41
C LYS A 81 17.22 -10.74 -5.52
N ASP A 82 16.81 -10.16 -6.63
CA ASP A 82 17.61 -10.12 -7.87
C ASP A 82 16.75 -9.79 -9.11
N ASP A 83 17.36 -8.97 -9.97
CA ASP A 83 17.33 -8.94 -11.44
C ASP A 83 16.02 -8.89 -12.27
N LYS A 84 16.07 -7.92 -13.21
CA LYS A 84 15.38 -7.85 -14.52
C LYS A 84 13.86 -7.81 -14.57
N GLY A 85 13.38 -6.62 -14.95
CA GLY A 85 12.85 -6.40 -16.30
C GLY A 85 11.49 -7.03 -16.63
N ASN A 86 10.52 -6.15 -16.94
CA ASN A 86 9.24 -6.43 -17.60
C ASN A 86 8.30 -7.42 -16.92
N THR A 87 7.18 -6.92 -16.39
CA THR A 87 5.86 -7.26 -16.94
C THR A 87 4.79 -6.30 -16.43
N SER A 88 4.42 -5.37 -17.30
CA SER A 88 3.14 -4.69 -17.27
C SER A 88 2.03 -5.73 -17.49
N LYS A 89 1.24 -6.08 -16.45
CA LYS A 89 -0.17 -6.51 -16.63
C LYS A 89 -1.04 -6.75 -15.38
N CYS A 90 -0.53 -6.89 -14.15
CA CYS A 90 -1.42 -7.27 -13.03
C CYS A 90 -2.00 -6.11 -12.19
N ILE A 91 -1.79 -4.84 -12.58
CA ILE A 91 -2.14 -3.71 -11.71
C ILE A 91 -3.54 -3.14 -12.00
N ALA A 92 -4.17 -3.53 -13.10
CA ALA A 92 -5.52 -3.11 -13.42
C ALA A 92 -6.59 -3.79 -12.54
N ASP A 93 -6.32 -4.99 -12.03
CA ASP A 93 -7.31 -5.78 -11.28
C ASP A 93 -7.39 -5.34 -9.80
N ILE A 94 -6.24 -5.13 -9.16
CA ILE A 94 -6.16 -4.65 -7.77
C ILE A 94 -6.62 -3.20 -7.65
N VAL A 95 -6.26 -2.35 -8.63
CA VAL A 95 -6.70 -0.94 -8.66
C VAL A 95 -8.18 -0.81 -9.04
N SER A 96 -8.76 -1.76 -9.80
CA SER A 96 -10.21 -1.76 -10.05
C SER A 96 -11.02 -1.92 -8.77
N THR A 97 -10.51 -2.60 -7.75
CA THR A 97 -11.20 -2.74 -6.47
C THR A 97 -11.19 -1.42 -5.66
N VAL A 98 -10.22 -0.53 -5.92
CA VAL A 98 -10.07 0.74 -5.21
C VAL A 98 -10.77 1.90 -5.94
N LEU A 99 -10.89 1.85 -7.27
CA LEU A 99 -11.46 2.92 -8.09
C LEU A 99 -12.95 2.74 -8.46
N LEU A 100 -13.57 1.58 -8.20
CA LEU A 100 -14.99 1.32 -8.48
C LEU A 100 -15.97 1.66 -7.34
N LEU A 101 -15.51 2.39 -6.32
CA LEU A 101 -16.41 3.13 -5.42
C LEU A 101 -16.36 4.64 -5.71
N PRO A 102 -16.71 5.13 -6.92
CA PRO A 102 -17.14 6.50 -7.04
C PRO A 102 -18.54 6.59 -6.43
N VAL A 103 -18.73 7.54 -5.52
CA VAL A 103 -19.99 8.25 -5.35
C VAL A 103 -21.21 7.34 -5.06
N PHE A 104 -21.42 7.01 -3.78
CA PHE A 104 -22.79 6.94 -3.27
C PHE A 104 -22.91 8.00 -2.18
N LEU A 105 -23.62 9.07 -2.59
CA LEU A 105 -24.19 10.21 -1.89
C LEU A 105 -23.85 10.42 -0.41
#